data_AF-A0A532E7T4-F1
#
_entry.id   AF-A0A532E7T4-F1
#
_cell.length_a   1.000
_cell.length_b   1.000
_cell.length_c   1.000
_cell.angle_alpha   90.00
_cell.angle_beta   90.00
_cell.angle_gamma   90.00
#
_symmetry.space_group_name_H-M   'P 1'
#
loop_
_entity.id
_entity.type
_entity.pdbx_description
1 polymer ?
#
loop_
_entity_poly.entity_id
_entity_poly.type
_entity_poly.pdbx_seq_one_letter_code
_entity_poly.pdbx_strand_id
1 'polypeptide(L)'
;MTSTTHAAENRPFWTEQALFHFGDDVFFTGRASCAPNIEDGRQRAYVAAVQEVKNFTRTQEVGGFPIDTQMIFEDLHPADCAQGLITVWRLLRVPRTALESLSRHSSPGKQKDISPIQAQITAIRNLTPRVGMLRDEIWNRYGLPRSIWARPEQGELIWDYSQFGLIIVFNQDDVLTRWRLNGPHPRSSEDEPILSRQDNPTGKDLPAIDLTVRLQQLEEQQDLDRRRQAQRYCTIRFADVPESLRPKHGGCEQREYERLKEQHPPF
;
A
#
# COMPACT_ATOMS: atom_id res chain seq x y z
N MET A 1 -4.50 28.77 18.10
CA MET A 1 -5.06 28.58 16.73
C MET A 1 -3.96 27.95 15.87
N THR A 2 -3.75 26.64 15.95
CA THR A 2 -2.62 25.95 15.28
C THR A 2 -2.92 24.45 15.11
N SER A 3 -3.98 24.10 14.38
CA SER A 3 -4.32 22.68 14.12
C SER A 3 -4.88 22.42 12.72
N THR A 4 -5.07 23.44 11.88
CA THR A 4 -5.68 23.31 10.55
C THR A 4 -4.69 22.95 9.44
N THR A 5 -3.38 23.05 9.66
CA THR A 5 -2.36 22.77 8.63
C THR A 5 -1.96 21.29 8.53
N HIS A 6 -1.95 20.55 9.65
CA HIS A 6 -1.45 19.17 9.65
C HIS A 6 -2.31 18.16 8.87
N ALA A 7 -3.61 18.40 8.76
CA ALA A 7 -4.50 17.48 8.03
C ALA A 7 -4.34 17.61 6.52
N ALA A 8 -3.98 18.80 6.00
CA ALA A 8 -3.73 19.01 4.58
C ALA A 8 -2.38 18.43 4.13
N GLU A 9 -1.36 18.48 5.00
CA GLU A 9 0.00 18.01 4.71
C GLU A 9 0.11 16.49 4.52
N ASN A 10 -0.84 15.70 5.05
CA ASN A 10 -0.84 14.24 4.97
C ASN A 10 -1.87 13.67 3.99
N ARG A 11 -2.54 14.50 3.20
CA ARG A 11 -3.52 14.01 2.22
C ARG A 11 -2.80 13.28 1.09
N PRO A 12 -3.25 12.07 0.71
CA PRO A 12 -2.61 11.36 -0.37
C PRO A 12 -2.76 12.08 -1.73
N PHE A 13 -1.71 12.14 -2.57
CA PHE A 13 -1.77 12.84 -3.87
C PHE A 13 -2.93 12.40 -4.77
N TRP A 14 -3.33 11.12 -4.67
CA TRP A 14 -4.40 10.56 -5.49
C TRP A 14 -5.79 11.09 -5.11
N THR A 15 -5.92 11.78 -3.97
CA THR A 15 -7.15 12.47 -3.56
C THR A 15 -7.39 13.78 -4.31
N GLU A 16 -6.38 14.32 -5.01
CA GLU A 16 -6.46 15.58 -5.76
C GLU A 16 -7.03 15.43 -7.17
N GLN A 17 -7.16 14.20 -7.66
CA GLN A 17 -7.57 13.90 -9.03
C GLN A 17 -8.61 12.78 -9.05
N ALA A 18 -9.56 12.88 -9.97
CA ALA A 18 -10.61 11.88 -10.13
C ALA A 18 -10.10 10.57 -10.75
N LEU A 19 -9.07 10.65 -11.61
CA LEU A 19 -8.55 9.51 -12.35
C LEU A 19 -7.11 9.73 -12.83
N PHE A 20 -6.34 8.65 -12.93
CA PHE A 20 -4.97 8.63 -13.46
C PHE A 20 -4.58 7.20 -13.86
N HIS A 21 -3.47 7.02 -14.58
CA HIS A 21 -2.91 5.70 -14.83
C HIS A 21 -1.53 5.53 -14.20
N PHE A 22 -1.23 4.30 -13.81
CA PHE A 22 0.03 3.87 -13.23
C PHE A 22 0.33 2.45 -13.72
N GLY A 23 1.41 2.27 -14.46
CA GLY A 23 1.68 1.06 -15.22
C GLY A 23 0.57 0.80 -16.24
N ASP A 24 0.10 -0.45 -16.28
CA ASP A 24 -1.03 -0.90 -17.10
C ASP A 24 -2.38 -0.75 -16.40
N ASP A 25 -2.41 -0.14 -15.22
CA ASP A 25 -3.64 0.01 -14.43
C ASP A 25 -4.15 1.45 -14.47
N VAL A 26 -5.47 1.58 -14.48
CA VAL A 26 -6.16 2.86 -14.35
C VAL A 26 -6.80 2.92 -12.98
N PHE A 27 -6.63 4.06 -12.33
CA PHE A 27 -7.13 4.30 -10.99
C PHE A 27 -8.23 5.34 -11.04
N PHE A 28 -9.30 5.09 -10.27
CA PHE A 28 -10.48 5.94 -10.16
C PHE A 28 -10.70 6.30 -8.69
N THR A 29 -10.78 7.59 -8.40
CA THR A 29 -10.95 8.11 -7.05
C THR A 29 -12.39 8.56 -6.86
N GLY A 30 -13.09 7.94 -5.92
CA GLY A 30 -14.38 8.41 -5.46
C GLY A 30 -14.24 9.20 -4.17
N ARG A 31 -15.02 10.28 -4.04
CA ARG A 31 -15.04 11.14 -2.85
C ARG A 31 -16.46 11.18 -2.27
N ALA A 32 -16.56 10.98 -0.96
CA ALA A 32 -17.78 11.21 -0.19
C ALA A 32 -17.51 12.29 0.86
N SER A 33 -18.00 13.50 0.59
CA SER A 33 -17.87 14.64 1.52
C SER A 33 -18.96 14.63 2.58
N CYS A 34 -18.59 15.03 3.79
CA CYS A 34 -19.51 15.29 4.90
C CYS A 34 -20.46 14.13 5.22
N ALA A 35 -19.91 12.91 5.24
CA ALA A 35 -20.66 11.72 5.61
C ALA A 35 -20.89 11.67 7.15
N PRO A 36 -22.05 11.13 7.60
CA PRO A 36 -22.39 11.03 9.02
C PRO A 36 -21.56 9.98 9.78
N ASN A 37 -20.97 9.01 9.09
CA ASN A 37 -20.09 7.99 9.67
C ASN A 37 -19.16 7.38 8.60
N ILE A 38 -18.19 6.60 9.06
CA ILE A 38 -17.13 5.99 8.25
C ILE A 38 -17.70 5.01 7.22
N GLU A 39 -18.63 4.16 7.63
CA GLU A 39 -19.21 3.12 6.79
C GLU A 39 -20.01 3.71 5.62
N ASP A 40 -20.87 4.70 5.90
CA ASP A 40 -21.63 5.42 4.88
C ASP A 40 -20.69 6.21 3.94
N GLY A 41 -19.65 6.85 4.50
CA GLY A 41 -18.62 7.51 3.71
C GLY A 41 -17.89 6.55 2.76
N ARG A 42 -17.45 5.39 3.25
CA ARG A 42 -16.78 4.33 2.45
C ARG A 42 -17.68 3.80 1.34
N GLN A 43 -18.97 3.63 1.61
CA GLN A 43 -19.93 3.14 0.62
C GLN A 43 -20.22 4.20 -0.44
N ARG A 44 -20.48 5.45 -0.04
CA ARG A 44 -20.70 6.56 -0.99
C ARG A 44 -19.47 6.81 -1.85
N ALA A 45 -18.26 6.75 -1.28
CA ALA A 45 -17.01 6.90 -2.01
C ALA A 45 -16.81 5.75 -3.01
N TYR A 46 -17.18 4.52 -2.65
CA TYR A 46 -17.18 3.38 -3.59
C TYR A 46 -18.13 3.62 -4.76
N VAL A 47 -19.37 3.98 -4.50
CA VAL A 47 -20.38 4.25 -5.53
C VAL A 47 -19.93 5.38 -6.45
N ALA A 48 -19.36 6.46 -5.89
CA ALA A 48 -18.80 7.56 -6.66
C ALA A 48 -17.65 7.10 -7.58
N ALA A 49 -16.72 6.30 -7.06
CA ALA A 49 -15.61 5.79 -7.85
C ALA A 49 -16.09 4.85 -8.98
N VAL A 50 -17.07 3.98 -8.71
CA VAL A 50 -17.70 3.13 -9.74
C VAL A 50 -18.41 3.99 -10.79
N GLN A 51 -19.03 5.10 -10.41
CA GLN A 51 -19.63 6.03 -11.36
C GLN A 51 -18.57 6.64 -12.28
N GLU A 52 -17.37 6.96 -11.78
CA GLU A 52 -16.26 7.42 -12.63
C GLU A 52 -15.81 6.35 -13.63
N VAL A 53 -15.77 5.06 -13.23
CA VAL A 53 -15.50 3.95 -14.16
C VAL A 53 -16.56 3.90 -15.27
N LYS A 54 -17.84 4.04 -14.92
CA LYS A 54 -18.95 4.08 -15.89
C LYS A 54 -18.83 5.28 -16.84
N ASN A 55 -18.52 6.45 -16.31
CA ASN A 55 -18.33 7.68 -17.08
C ASN A 55 -17.18 7.52 -18.10
N PHE A 56 -16.05 6.97 -17.64
CA PHE A 56 -14.87 6.73 -18.47
C PHE A 56 -15.11 5.69 -19.56
N THR A 57 -15.76 4.58 -19.21
CA THR A 57 -16.05 3.48 -20.16
C THR A 57 -17.29 3.71 -21.02
N ARG A 58 -18.10 4.74 -20.69
CA ARG A 58 -19.42 5.00 -21.28
C ARG A 58 -20.37 3.80 -21.23
N THR A 59 -20.22 2.96 -20.21
CA THR A 59 -21.02 1.73 -20.03
C THR A 59 -22.01 1.91 -18.89
N GLN A 60 -23.22 1.37 -19.02
CA GLN A 60 -24.28 1.50 -18.00
C GLN A 60 -24.08 0.53 -16.82
N GLU A 61 -23.49 -0.63 -17.08
CA GLU A 61 -23.27 -1.70 -16.11
C GLU A 61 -21.80 -2.11 -16.04
N VAL A 62 -21.33 -2.41 -14.83
CA VAL A 62 -19.95 -2.84 -14.54
C VAL A 62 -19.97 -4.15 -13.74
N GLY A 63 -21.06 -4.91 -13.83
CA GLY A 63 -21.24 -6.17 -13.10
C GLY A 63 -20.25 -7.23 -13.56
N GLY A 64 -19.63 -7.94 -12.62
CA GLY A 64 -18.62 -8.98 -12.91
C GLY A 64 -17.25 -8.46 -13.38
N PHE A 65 -17.06 -7.14 -13.36
CA PHE A 65 -15.81 -6.50 -13.74
C PHE A 65 -14.81 -6.50 -12.57
N PRO A 66 -13.52 -6.80 -12.80
CA PRO A 66 -12.52 -6.80 -11.74
C PRO A 66 -12.22 -5.36 -11.30
N ILE A 67 -12.92 -4.91 -10.26
CA ILE A 67 -12.71 -3.63 -9.60
C ILE A 67 -12.21 -3.91 -8.19
N ASP A 68 -10.95 -3.59 -7.96
CA ASP A 68 -10.36 -3.74 -6.64
C ASP A 68 -10.34 -2.41 -5.90
N THR A 69 -10.67 -2.45 -4.61
CA THR A 69 -10.34 -1.33 -3.74
C THR A 69 -8.85 -1.40 -3.44
N GLN A 70 -8.13 -0.41 -3.96
CA GLN A 70 -6.69 -0.29 -3.75
C GLN A 70 -6.43 0.33 -2.37
N MET A 71 -7.07 1.47 -2.07
CA MET A 71 -6.86 2.22 -0.83
C MET A 71 -8.10 3.01 -0.42
N ILE A 72 -8.13 3.37 0.86
CA ILE A 72 -9.14 4.25 1.46
C ILE A 72 -8.39 5.31 2.28
N PHE A 73 -8.80 6.57 2.15
CA PHE A 73 -8.33 7.66 2.99
C PHE A 73 -9.52 8.32 3.68
N GLU A 74 -9.39 8.58 4.97
CA GLU A 74 -10.45 9.08 5.82
C GLU A 74 -9.95 10.35 6.51
N ASP A 75 -10.56 11.47 6.17
CA ASP A 75 -10.39 12.71 6.90
C ASP A 75 -11.51 12.82 7.93
N LEU A 76 -11.16 12.59 9.19
CA LEU A 76 -12.08 12.63 10.34
C LEU A 76 -12.42 14.06 10.77
N HIS A 77 -11.64 15.04 10.32
CA HIS A 77 -11.82 16.45 10.70
C HIS A 77 -11.73 17.36 9.47
N PRO A 78 -12.58 17.13 8.45
CA PRO A 78 -12.55 17.91 7.22
C PRO A 78 -12.94 19.36 7.50
N ALA A 79 -12.15 20.30 7.00
CA ALA A 79 -12.37 21.74 7.20
C ALA A 79 -13.65 22.27 6.53
N ASP A 80 -14.19 21.54 5.55
CA ASP A 80 -15.35 21.89 4.74
C ASP A 80 -16.67 21.28 5.25
N CYS A 81 -16.67 20.60 6.39
CA CYS A 81 -17.88 19.99 6.97
C CYS A 81 -18.17 20.44 8.41
N ALA A 82 -19.41 20.23 8.84
CA ALA A 82 -19.79 20.38 10.25
C ALA A 82 -19.05 19.37 11.14
N GLN A 83 -18.90 19.70 12.43
CA GLN A 83 -18.27 18.81 13.41
C GLN A 83 -18.97 17.45 13.48
N GLY A 84 -18.19 16.38 13.56
CA GLY A 84 -18.69 15.01 13.58
C GLY A 84 -18.99 14.41 12.21
N LEU A 85 -18.90 15.20 11.13
CA LEU A 85 -18.94 14.69 9.76
C LEU A 85 -17.53 14.43 9.25
N ILE A 86 -17.41 13.45 8.36
CA ILE A 86 -16.12 13.01 7.82
C ILE A 86 -16.11 13.13 6.29
N THR A 87 -14.92 13.15 5.70
CA THR A 87 -14.76 12.99 4.24
C THR A 87 -13.95 11.74 3.96
N VAL A 88 -14.46 10.89 3.07
CA VAL A 88 -13.81 9.62 2.70
C VAL A 88 -13.47 9.64 1.22
N TRP A 89 -12.26 9.21 0.89
CA TRP A 89 -11.84 8.93 -0.47
C TRP A 89 -11.56 7.44 -0.63
N ARG A 90 -11.95 6.89 -1.76
CA ARG A 90 -11.70 5.48 -2.09
C ARG A 90 -11.08 5.40 -3.47
N LEU A 91 -9.91 4.76 -3.53
CA LEU A 91 -9.18 4.53 -4.75
C LEU A 91 -9.52 3.14 -5.26
N LEU A 92 -10.12 3.07 -6.44
CA LEU A 92 -10.39 1.84 -7.17
C LEU A 92 -9.32 1.64 -8.23
N ARG A 93 -8.89 0.41 -8.37
CA ARG A 93 -7.96 -0.02 -9.41
C ARG A 93 -8.70 -0.86 -10.42
N VAL A 94 -8.41 -0.58 -11.68
CA VAL A 94 -8.95 -1.31 -12.82
C VAL A 94 -7.83 -1.66 -13.80
N PRO A 95 -7.65 -2.94 -14.15
CA PRO A 95 -6.72 -3.34 -15.20
C PRO A 95 -7.12 -2.75 -16.55
N ARG A 96 -6.15 -2.20 -17.31
CA ARG A 96 -6.40 -1.70 -18.68
C ARG A 96 -7.02 -2.75 -19.59
N THR A 97 -6.56 -4.00 -19.51
CA THR A 97 -7.10 -5.11 -20.30
C THR A 97 -8.58 -5.33 -20.05
N ALA A 98 -9.02 -5.14 -18.80
CA ALA A 98 -10.42 -5.19 -18.44
C ALA A 98 -11.17 -4.01 -19.06
N LEU A 99 -10.68 -2.77 -18.94
CA LEU A 99 -11.32 -1.60 -19.57
C LEU A 99 -11.52 -1.79 -21.06
N GLU A 100 -10.49 -2.26 -21.77
CA GLU A 100 -10.57 -2.55 -23.20
C GLU A 100 -11.67 -3.56 -23.55
N SER A 101 -11.95 -4.54 -22.69
CA SER A 101 -13.04 -5.49 -22.89
C SER A 101 -14.43 -4.84 -22.83
N LEU A 102 -14.64 -3.84 -21.96
CA LEU A 102 -15.93 -3.13 -21.85
C LEU A 102 -16.25 -2.30 -23.10
N SER A 103 -15.24 -1.68 -23.72
CA SER A 103 -15.46 -0.93 -24.99
C SER A 103 -15.85 -1.78 -26.18
N ARG A 104 -15.42 -3.05 -26.23
CA ARG A 104 -15.74 -3.94 -27.36
C ARG A 104 -17.21 -4.32 -27.39
N HIS A 105 -17.87 -4.33 -26.25
CA HIS A 105 -19.29 -4.67 -26.13
C HIS A 105 -20.23 -3.51 -26.46
N SER A 106 -19.72 -2.27 -26.52
CA SER A 106 -20.51 -1.06 -26.70
C SER A 106 -20.63 -0.58 -28.16
N SER A 107 -19.94 -1.19 -29.13
CA SER A 107 -20.08 -0.82 -30.56
C SER A 107 -19.63 -1.93 -31.54
N PRO A 108 -20.56 -2.60 -32.26
CA PRO A 108 -20.19 -3.46 -33.38
C PRO A 108 -19.92 -2.60 -34.61
N GLY A 109 -18.66 -2.53 -35.03
CA GLY A 109 -18.29 -2.00 -36.35
C GLY A 109 -17.57 -0.66 -36.33
N LYS A 110 -16.26 -0.70 -36.05
CA LYS A 110 -15.24 0.11 -36.75
C LYS A 110 -13.85 -0.35 -36.29
N GLN A 111 -13.26 -1.25 -37.07
CA GLN A 111 -11.83 -1.49 -37.04
C GLN A 111 -11.13 -0.36 -37.80
N LYS A 112 -10.45 0.56 -37.08
CA LYS A 112 -9.12 1.09 -37.38
C LYS A 112 -8.74 2.23 -36.41
N ASP A 113 -7.47 2.19 -36.03
CA ASP A 113 -6.66 3.18 -35.33
C ASP A 113 -7.02 3.50 -33.87
N ILE A 114 -6.32 2.82 -32.95
CA ILE A 114 -6.28 2.99 -31.49
C ILE A 114 -7.63 2.76 -30.82
N SER A 115 -7.71 1.82 -29.87
CA SER A 115 -8.96 1.62 -29.13
C SER A 115 -9.36 2.95 -28.47
N PRO A 116 -10.64 3.38 -28.54
CA PRO A 116 -11.07 4.65 -27.93
C PRO A 116 -10.70 4.76 -26.45
N ILE A 117 -10.56 3.62 -25.76
CA ILE A 117 -10.07 3.53 -24.39
C ILE A 117 -8.57 3.79 -24.30
N GLN A 118 -7.74 3.26 -25.20
CA GLN A 118 -6.29 3.55 -25.19
C GLN A 118 -6.00 5.04 -25.43
N ALA A 119 -6.76 5.69 -26.32
CA ALA A 119 -6.66 7.13 -26.52
C ALA A 119 -7.03 7.91 -25.24
N GLN A 120 -8.10 7.49 -24.56
CA GLN A 120 -8.50 8.06 -23.27
C GLN A 120 -7.45 7.81 -22.17
N ILE A 121 -6.88 6.60 -22.07
CA ILE A 121 -5.82 6.29 -21.09
C ILE A 121 -4.56 7.15 -21.35
N THR A 122 -4.24 7.39 -22.61
CA THR A 122 -3.08 8.23 -22.97
C THR A 122 -3.32 9.70 -22.63
N ALA A 123 -4.58 10.16 -22.65
CA ALA A 123 -4.96 11.54 -22.33
C ALA A 123 -4.97 11.84 -20.83
N ILE A 124 -5.00 10.82 -19.97
CA ILE A 124 -5.07 10.99 -18.52
C ILE A 124 -3.68 11.00 -17.89
N ARG A 125 -3.55 11.63 -16.71
CA ARG A 125 -2.25 11.83 -16.06
C ARG A 125 -1.52 10.50 -15.85
N ASN A 126 -0.28 10.41 -16.35
CA ASN A 126 0.61 9.27 -16.13
C ASN A 126 1.41 9.49 -14.85
N LEU A 127 1.17 8.65 -13.84
CA LEU A 127 1.90 8.65 -12.58
C LEU A 127 2.80 7.44 -12.39
N THR A 128 3.13 6.73 -13.46
CA THR A 128 4.09 5.62 -13.42
C THR A 128 5.52 6.15 -13.24
N PRO A 129 6.27 5.72 -12.21
CA PRO A 129 7.69 6.00 -12.09
C PRO A 129 8.43 5.32 -13.23
N ARG A 130 9.40 6.00 -13.83
CA ARG A 130 10.27 5.43 -14.85
C ARG A 130 11.62 5.10 -14.23
N VAL A 131 12.12 3.90 -14.49
CA VAL A 131 13.50 3.54 -14.16
C VAL A 131 14.43 4.57 -14.80
N GLY A 132 15.39 5.08 -14.03
CA GLY A 132 16.27 6.18 -14.44
C GLY A 132 15.83 7.57 -13.95
N MET A 133 14.63 7.73 -13.39
CA MET A 133 14.21 9.01 -12.78
C MET A 133 15.10 9.37 -11.59
N LEU A 134 15.43 10.65 -11.47
CA LEU A 134 16.18 11.17 -10.32
C LEU A 134 15.29 11.27 -9.09
N ARG A 135 15.90 11.19 -7.91
CA ARG A 135 15.23 11.37 -6.62
C ARG A 135 14.38 12.63 -6.53
N ASP A 136 14.87 13.76 -7.03
CA ASP A 136 14.14 15.03 -6.99
C ASP A 136 12.92 15.04 -7.91
N GLU A 137 12.97 14.32 -9.05
CA GLU A 137 11.81 14.15 -9.93
C GLU A 137 10.70 13.34 -9.24
N ILE A 138 11.09 12.29 -8.52
CA ILE A 138 10.17 11.46 -7.73
C ILE A 138 9.56 12.28 -6.59
N TRP A 139 10.39 13.06 -5.89
CA TRP A 139 9.92 13.97 -4.84
C TRP A 139 8.90 14.98 -5.36
N ASN A 140 9.17 15.63 -6.49
CA ASN A 140 8.25 16.59 -7.09
C ASN A 140 6.93 15.95 -7.54
N ARG A 141 6.93 14.64 -7.80
CA ARG A 141 5.77 13.91 -8.29
C ARG A 141 4.88 13.36 -7.17
N TYR A 142 5.46 12.79 -6.12
CA TYR A 142 4.72 12.10 -5.04
C TYR A 142 4.86 12.77 -3.67
N GLY A 143 5.74 13.75 -3.54
CA GLY A 143 6.03 14.44 -2.30
C GLY A 143 6.88 13.60 -1.33
N LEU A 144 6.73 13.92 -0.05
CA LEU A 144 7.47 13.34 1.05
C LEU A 144 7.09 11.85 1.26
N PRO A 145 8.05 10.91 1.25
CA PRO A 145 7.79 9.53 1.65
C PRO A 145 7.50 9.46 3.16
N ARG A 146 6.69 8.47 3.56
CA ARG A 146 6.40 8.25 4.98
C ARG A 146 7.60 7.71 5.74
N SER A 147 8.42 6.91 5.08
CA SER A 147 9.68 6.43 5.65
C SER A 147 10.74 6.24 4.60
N ILE A 148 11.99 6.40 5.02
CA ILE A 148 13.18 6.25 4.21
C ILE A 148 14.08 5.23 4.91
N TRP A 149 14.51 4.21 4.19
CA TRP A 149 15.46 3.21 4.68
C TRP A 149 16.67 3.14 3.76
N ALA A 150 17.86 3.06 4.33
CA ALA A 150 19.06 2.78 3.57
C ALA A 150 19.48 1.33 3.80
N ARG A 151 19.83 0.62 2.72
CA ARG A 151 20.49 -0.69 2.75
C ARG A 151 21.91 -0.52 2.26
N PRO A 152 22.85 -0.12 3.13
CA PRO A 152 24.22 0.18 2.74
C PRO A 152 24.94 -1.02 2.11
N GLU A 153 24.64 -2.24 2.55
CA GLU A 153 25.21 -3.48 1.98
C GLU A 153 24.81 -3.72 0.51
N GLN A 154 23.64 -3.23 0.11
CA GLN A 154 23.12 -3.36 -1.26
C GLN A 154 23.29 -2.07 -2.07
N GLY A 155 23.78 -0.98 -1.44
CA GLY A 155 23.84 0.33 -2.07
C GLY A 155 22.47 0.92 -2.44
N GLU A 156 21.41 0.51 -1.74
CA GLU A 156 20.03 0.90 -2.05
C GLU A 156 19.49 1.93 -1.04
N LEU A 157 18.75 2.90 -1.53
CA LEU A 157 17.93 3.83 -0.75
C LEU A 157 16.46 3.56 -1.07
N ILE A 158 15.67 3.20 -0.07
CA ILE A 158 14.27 2.78 -0.23
C ILE A 158 13.37 3.86 0.36
N TRP A 159 12.45 4.36 -0.44
CA TRP A 159 11.40 5.29 -0.05
C TRP A 159 10.07 4.54 -0.01
N ASP A 160 9.41 4.56 1.14
CA ASP A 160 8.07 4.02 1.30
C ASP A 160 7.02 5.10 1.39
N TYR A 161 6.06 4.94 0.52
CA TYR A 161 4.83 5.66 0.52
C TYR A 161 3.71 4.71 0.87
N SER A 162 3.64 4.29 2.13
CA SER A 162 2.58 3.38 2.60
C SER A 162 1.19 4.01 2.49
N GLN A 163 1.05 5.34 2.49
CA GLN A 163 -0.21 6.04 2.15
C GLN A 163 -0.64 5.85 0.69
N PHE A 164 0.26 5.35 -0.16
CA PHE A 164 0.05 5.05 -1.58
C PHE A 164 0.19 3.55 -1.91
N GLY A 165 0.63 2.74 -0.93
CA GLY A 165 1.12 1.39 -1.19
C GLY A 165 2.28 1.35 -2.19
N LEU A 166 3.11 2.40 -2.28
CA LEU A 166 4.17 2.51 -3.28
C LEU A 166 5.54 2.48 -2.59
N ILE A 167 6.42 1.59 -3.05
CA ILE A 167 7.81 1.52 -2.64
C ILE A 167 8.67 1.89 -3.84
N ILE A 168 9.60 2.83 -3.63
CA ILE A 168 10.55 3.30 -4.64
C ILE A 168 11.95 3.00 -4.14
N VAL A 169 12.82 2.50 -5.00
CA VAL A 169 14.19 2.15 -4.64
C VAL A 169 15.15 2.87 -5.57
N PHE A 170 16.11 3.55 -4.97
CA PHE A 170 17.19 4.25 -5.63
C PHE A 170 18.51 3.53 -5.41
N ASN A 171 19.45 3.72 -6.33
CA ASN A 171 20.85 3.35 -6.15
C ASN A 171 21.63 4.44 -5.40
N GLN A 172 22.96 4.27 -5.33
CA GLN A 172 23.88 5.23 -4.71
C GLN A 172 23.96 6.58 -5.45
N ASP A 173 23.58 6.62 -6.73
CA ASP A 173 23.59 7.83 -7.57
C ASP A 173 22.26 8.61 -7.49
N ASP A 174 21.39 8.30 -6.51
CA ASP A 174 20.06 8.88 -6.38
C ASP A 174 19.14 8.65 -7.60
N VAL A 175 19.39 7.56 -8.35
CA VAL A 175 18.62 7.16 -9.54
C VAL A 175 17.68 6.01 -9.21
N LEU A 176 16.42 6.13 -9.62
CA LEU A 176 15.39 5.10 -9.46
C LEU A 176 15.77 3.84 -10.25
N THR A 177 15.97 2.73 -9.54
CA THR A 177 16.26 1.41 -10.13
C THR A 177 15.02 0.55 -10.24
N ARG A 178 14.19 0.52 -9.19
CA ARG A 178 12.99 -0.32 -9.12
C ARG A 178 11.89 0.33 -8.31
N TRP A 179 10.65 -0.01 -8.63
CA TRP A 179 9.47 0.38 -7.83
C TRP A 179 8.51 -0.79 -7.68
N ARG A 180 7.69 -0.74 -6.63
CA ARG A 180 6.66 -1.73 -6.34
C ARG A 180 5.39 -1.06 -5.82
N LEU A 181 4.26 -1.40 -6.41
CA LEU A 181 2.93 -1.10 -5.94
C LEU A 181 2.37 -2.31 -5.18
N ASN A 182 2.13 -2.14 -3.88
CA ASN A 182 1.48 -3.10 -2.99
C ASN A 182 -0.04 -2.95 -3.08
N GLY A 183 -0.80 -3.99 -2.76
CA GLY A 183 -2.27 -4.00 -2.81
C GLY A 183 -2.81 -5.40 -3.09
N PRO A 184 -4.10 -5.56 -3.37
CA PRO A 184 -4.71 -6.85 -3.70
C PRO A 184 -4.02 -7.58 -4.88
N HIS A 185 -3.45 -6.82 -5.82
CA HIS A 185 -2.75 -7.35 -7.00
C HIS A 185 -1.38 -6.66 -7.20
N PRO A 186 -0.36 -6.93 -6.38
CA PRO A 186 0.88 -6.14 -6.39
C PRO A 186 1.52 -6.09 -7.78
N ARG A 187 2.17 -4.96 -8.11
CA ARG A 187 2.91 -4.75 -9.35
C ARG A 187 4.31 -4.24 -9.08
N SER A 188 5.27 -4.58 -9.92
CA SER A 188 6.61 -3.99 -9.86
C SER A 188 7.09 -3.54 -11.23
N SER A 189 8.15 -2.74 -11.25
CA SER A 189 8.89 -2.42 -12.46
C SER A 189 9.54 -3.64 -13.13
N GLU A 190 9.60 -4.78 -12.44
CA GLU A 190 10.18 -6.04 -12.93
C GLU A 190 9.11 -6.94 -13.57
N ASP A 191 7.83 -6.65 -13.40
CA ASP A 191 6.76 -7.32 -14.11
C ASP A 191 6.78 -6.87 -15.58
N GLU A 192 7.11 -7.78 -16.52
CA GLU A 192 7.05 -7.44 -17.94
C GLU A 192 5.63 -7.00 -18.35
N PRO A 193 5.49 -5.97 -19.19
CA PRO A 193 4.19 -5.55 -19.71
C PRO A 193 3.61 -6.71 -20.52
N ILE A 194 2.43 -7.18 -20.12
CA ILE A 194 1.78 -8.36 -20.69
C ILE A 194 1.24 -7.99 -22.08
N LEU A 195 2.11 -7.95 -23.07
CA LEU A 195 1.78 -8.03 -24.48
C LEU A 195 2.27 -9.39 -24.98
N SER A 196 1.31 -10.33 -25.08
CA SER A 196 1.44 -11.65 -25.70
C SER A 196 2.09 -12.73 -24.84
N ARG A 197 1.26 -13.37 -24.01
CA ARG A 197 1.35 -14.83 -23.85
C ARG A 197 -0.01 -15.42 -23.47
N GLN A 198 -0.84 -15.67 -24.48
CA GLN A 198 -1.69 -16.86 -24.43
C GLN A 198 -0.75 -18.06 -24.57
N ASP A 199 -0.19 -18.53 -23.47
CA ASP A 199 0.13 -19.93 -23.30
C ASP A 199 -0.54 -20.35 -22.01
N ASN A 200 -1.48 -21.30 -22.12
CA ASN A 200 -1.81 -22.15 -21.00
C ASN A 200 -0.51 -22.77 -20.46
N PRO A 201 -0.19 -22.66 -19.16
CA PRO A 201 0.60 -23.68 -18.52
C PRO A 201 -0.40 -24.66 -17.89
N THR A 202 -0.62 -25.76 -18.60
CA THR A 202 -0.85 -27.06 -17.96
C THR A 202 0.00 -27.18 -16.71
N GLY A 203 -0.63 -27.69 -15.65
CA GLY A 203 -0.11 -27.75 -14.29
C GLY A 203 1.38 -28.00 -14.17
N LYS A 204 2.03 -27.13 -13.41
CA LYS A 204 3.14 -27.50 -12.56
C LYS A 204 2.82 -26.94 -11.20
N ASP A 205 2.60 -27.83 -10.26
CA ASP A 205 2.59 -27.52 -8.83
C ASP A 205 3.78 -26.61 -8.54
N LEU A 206 3.48 -25.38 -8.13
CA LEU A 206 4.46 -24.57 -7.42
C LEU A 206 4.90 -25.41 -6.22
N PRO A 207 6.21 -25.60 -5.96
CA PRO A 207 6.59 -26.27 -4.74
C PRO A 207 6.02 -25.43 -3.61
N ALA A 208 5.11 -26.01 -2.82
CA ALA A 208 4.67 -25.42 -1.58
C ALA A 208 5.93 -25.22 -0.76
N ILE A 209 6.44 -23.99 -0.73
CA ILE A 209 7.62 -23.64 0.06
C ILE A 209 7.17 -23.84 1.49
N ASP A 210 7.67 -24.91 2.09
CA ASP A 210 7.36 -25.26 3.46
C ASP A 210 8.03 -24.25 4.39
N LEU A 211 7.27 -23.21 4.73
CA LEU A 211 7.70 -22.13 5.62
C LEU A 211 7.74 -22.58 7.09
N THR A 212 7.33 -23.80 7.42
CA THR A 212 7.32 -24.29 8.81
C THR A 212 8.69 -24.22 9.46
N VAL A 213 9.74 -24.63 8.75
CA VAL A 213 11.13 -24.57 9.26
C VAL A 213 11.56 -23.12 9.53
N ARG A 214 11.17 -22.19 8.65
CA ARG A 214 11.56 -20.78 8.78
C ARG A 214 10.77 -20.05 9.86
N LEU A 215 9.49 -20.39 10.02
CA LEU A 215 8.65 -19.92 11.12
C LEU A 215 9.17 -20.45 12.46
N GLN A 216 9.52 -21.74 12.53
CA GLN A 216 10.11 -22.34 13.73
C GLN A 216 11.43 -21.66 14.11
N GLN A 217 12.30 -21.37 13.14
CA GLN A 217 13.54 -20.62 13.39
C GLN A 217 13.28 -19.19 13.92
N LEU A 218 12.27 -18.50 13.39
CA LEU A 218 11.91 -17.15 13.85
C LEU A 218 11.30 -17.18 15.25
N GLU A 219 10.46 -18.17 15.56
CA GLU A 219 9.90 -18.36 16.90
C GLU A 219 10.99 -18.66 17.93
N GLU A 220 11.93 -19.55 17.61
CA GLU A 220 13.09 -19.86 18.47
C GLU A 220 13.96 -18.62 18.69
N GLN A 221 14.18 -17.81 17.64
CA GLN A 221 14.94 -16.57 17.74
C GLN A 221 14.24 -15.54 18.64
N GLN A 222 12.93 -15.36 18.48
CA GLN A 222 12.14 -14.47 19.35
C GLN A 222 12.14 -14.94 20.80
N ASP A 223 12.07 -16.25 21.04
CA ASP A 223 12.13 -16.81 22.39
C ASP A 223 13.49 -16.59 23.06
N LEU A 224 14.59 -16.74 22.32
CA LEU A 224 15.93 -16.43 22.82
C LEU A 224 16.08 -14.95 23.16
N ASP A 225 15.55 -14.07 22.31
CA ASP A 225 15.62 -12.62 22.54
C ASP A 225 14.78 -12.21 23.77
N ARG A 226 13.57 -12.77 23.94
CA ARG A 226 12.77 -12.58 25.16
C ARG A 226 13.52 -13.00 26.42
N ARG A 227 14.20 -14.16 26.39
CA ARG A 227 15.01 -14.64 27.53
C ARG A 227 16.18 -13.71 27.84
N ARG A 228 16.91 -13.23 26.83
CA ARG A 228 18.01 -12.27 27.03
C ARG A 228 17.49 -10.94 27.59
N GLN A 229 16.34 -10.48 27.13
CA GLN A 229 15.73 -9.24 27.61
C GLN A 229 15.31 -9.36 29.08
N ALA A 230 14.67 -10.47 29.45
CA ALA A 230 14.32 -10.78 30.83
C ALA A 230 15.57 -10.84 31.75
N GLN A 231 16.64 -11.50 31.29
CA GLN A 231 17.91 -11.56 32.01
C GLN A 231 18.53 -10.16 32.20
N ARG A 232 18.58 -9.35 31.15
CA ARG A 232 19.10 -7.96 31.24
C ARG A 232 18.28 -7.13 32.20
N TYR A 233 16.95 -7.22 32.14
CA TYR A 233 16.05 -6.48 33.03
C TYR A 233 16.32 -6.83 34.50
N CYS A 234 16.39 -8.12 34.82
CA CYS A 234 16.65 -8.57 36.19
C CYS A 234 18.08 -8.23 36.65
N THR A 235 19.08 -8.35 35.77
CA THR A 235 20.47 -7.97 36.08
C THR A 235 20.56 -6.50 36.46
N ILE A 236 19.90 -5.62 35.70
CA ILE A 236 19.89 -4.17 35.99
C ILE A 236 19.10 -3.89 37.28
N ARG A 237 17.92 -4.49 37.43
CA ARG A 237 17.02 -4.24 38.57
C ARG A 237 17.62 -4.67 39.91
N PHE A 238 18.47 -5.69 39.91
CA PHE A 238 19.10 -6.24 41.12
C PHE A 238 20.62 -5.99 41.19
N ALA A 239 21.16 -5.09 40.36
CA ALA A 239 22.58 -4.76 40.32
C ALA A 239 23.12 -4.30 41.69
N ASP A 240 22.35 -3.46 42.38
CA ASP A 240 22.73 -2.85 43.67
C ASP A 240 22.16 -3.59 44.90
N VAL A 241 21.52 -4.75 44.70
CA VAL A 241 20.90 -5.53 45.78
C VAL A 241 21.87 -6.60 46.31
N PRO A 242 22.13 -6.65 47.63
CA PRO A 242 22.97 -7.69 48.23
C PRO A 242 22.45 -9.09 47.93
N GLU A 243 23.38 -10.03 47.69
CA GLU A 243 23.08 -11.38 47.20
C GLU A 243 22.13 -12.18 48.14
N SER A 244 22.14 -11.87 49.44
CA SER A 244 21.25 -12.46 50.45
C SER A 244 19.78 -12.04 50.35
N LEU A 245 19.48 -10.93 49.67
CA LEU A 245 18.13 -10.38 49.47
C LEU A 245 17.63 -10.53 48.03
N ARG A 246 18.42 -11.14 47.15
CA ARG A 246 18.01 -11.38 45.76
C ARG A 246 16.90 -12.44 45.72
N PRO A 247 15.93 -12.31 44.79
CA PRO A 247 14.97 -13.36 44.52
C PRO A 247 15.69 -14.69 44.23
N LYS A 248 15.05 -15.82 44.56
CA LYS A 248 15.58 -17.16 44.23
C LYS A 248 16.02 -17.18 42.76
N HIS A 249 17.22 -17.71 42.49
CA HIS A 249 17.83 -17.72 41.16
C HIS A 249 16.81 -18.13 40.07
N GLY A 250 16.64 -17.29 39.06
CA GLY A 250 15.75 -17.52 37.92
C GLY A 250 14.30 -17.02 38.08
N GLY A 251 13.86 -16.67 39.29
CA GLY A 251 12.46 -16.29 39.54
C GLY A 251 12.08 -14.92 38.94
N CYS A 252 13.02 -13.98 38.88
CA CYS A 252 12.78 -12.69 38.23
C CYS A 252 12.72 -12.85 36.70
N GLU A 253 13.69 -13.57 36.15
CA GLU A 253 13.86 -13.78 34.71
C GLU A 253 12.67 -14.54 34.14
N GLN A 254 12.16 -15.53 34.86
CA GLN A 254 11.01 -16.32 34.42
C GLN A 254 9.72 -15.50 34.43
N ARG A 255 9.50 -14.68 35.47
CA ARG A 255 8.33 -13.80 35.55
C ARG A 255 8.37 -12.68 34.50
N GLU A 256 9.55 -12.15 34.20
CA GLU A 256 9.70 -11.13 33.16
C GLU A 256 9.57 -11.75 31.76
N TYR A 257 10.07 -12.96 31.55
CA TYR A 257 9.88 -13.71 30.30
C TYR A 257 8.39 -14.00 30.04
N GLU A 258 7.63 -14.42 31.06
CA GLU A 258 6.17 -14.63 30.94
C GLU A 258 5.44 -13.32 30.57
N ARG A 259 5.81 -12.19 31.18
CA ARG A 259 5.25 -10.88 30.83
C ARG A 259 5.55 -10.50 29.37
N LEU A 260 6.78 -10.72 28.90
CA LEU A 260 7.19 -10.45 27.52
C LEU A 260 6.54 -11.40 26.50
N LYS A 261 6.14 -12.59 26.95
CA LYS A 261 5.41 -13.56 26.12
C LYS A 261 3.93 -13.18 25.96
N GLU A 262 3.31 -12.62 27.00
CA GLU A 262 1.91 -12.16 26.96
C GLU A 262 1.72 -10.85 26.20
N GLN A 263 2.75 -9.97 26.21
CA GLN A 263 2.78 -8.77 25.38
C GLN A 263 2.95 -9.15 23.91
N HIS A 264 1.84 -9.34 23.22
CA HIS A 264 1.83 -9.34 21.76
C HIS A 264 2.14 -7.90 21.32
N PRO A 265 3.16 -7.67 20.47
CA PRO A 265 3.34 -6.36 19.88
C PRO A 265 2.04 -6.00 19.14
N PRO A 266 1.52 -4.77 19.30
CA PRO A 266 0.32 -4.35 18.59
C PRO A 266 0.67 -4.30 17.10
N PHE A 267 0.20 -5.29 16.36
CA PHE A 267 0.13 -5.28 14.90
C PHE A 267 -1.31 -5.65 14.52
#